data_AF-X1V6A3-F1
#
_entry.id   AF-X1V6A3-F1
#
_cell.length_a   1.000
_cell.length_b   1.000
_cell.length_c   1.000
_cell.angle_alpha   90.00
_cell.angle_beta   90.00
_cell.angle_gamma   90.00
#
_symmetry.space_group_name_H-M   'P 1'
#
loop_
_entity.id
_entity.type
_entity.pdbx_description
1 polymer ?
#
loop_
_entity_poly.entity_id
_entity_poly.type
_entity_poly.pdbx_seq_one_letter_code
_entity_poly.pdbx_strand_id
1 'polypeptide(L)'
;VNSFWYPEMLPPGPKERIRIPQEALNPVKDGYCITRSEERTQSVSVSTGSDYSIVHCKWQLTYQIDDPERFFKNVYIEDVKPGQSYFDVITKSITPFLKAMFDDAVVTAMVHYTIDEALSSQDTIPDHVRKLLQEKLSKIGSGIKVVSVELTDTIWPRQVNEAFLATHKASQERQKAVSEARTYAGNTLSEAAGLSAEKIAQARAYRTKVVETAKADAEYLQKLLPEYRKRPELVVQKIYLDAITHIFNNVDEKMIIQPT
;
A
#
# COMPACT_ATOMS: atom_id res chain seq x y z
N VAL A 1 33.94 -51.65 31.71
CA VAL A 1 34.61 -50.45 31.16
C VAL A 1 33.63 -49.79 30.21
N ASN A 2 32.98 -48.73 30.68
CA ASN A 2 31.98 -47.97 29.95
C ASN A 2 32.68 -47.02 28.96
N SER A 3 32.28 -47.03 27.69
CA SER A 3 32.17 -45.80 26.88
C SER A 3 31.43 -46.11 25.60
N PHE A 4 30.13 -45.80 25.61
CA PHE A 4 29.29 -45.74 24.42
C PHE A 4 29.32 -44.29 23.95
N TRP A 5 30.05 -44.00 22.87
CA TRP A 5 30.12 -42.65 22.28
C TRP A 5 28.97 -42.50 21.29
N TYR A 6 28.02 -41.60 21.58
CA TYR A 6 27.15 -41.02 20.55
C TYR A 6 27.89 -39.81 19.95
N PRO A 7 28.15 -39.75 18.63
CA PRO A 7 28.47 -38.49 18.00
C PRO A 7 27.19 -37.65 17.99
N GLU A 8 27.22 -36.56 18.75
CA GLU A 8 26.23 -35.50 18.77
C GLU A 8 26.09 -34.95 17.35
N MET A 9 25.09 -35.41 16.59
CA MET A 9 24.75 -34.80 15.32
C MET A 9 24.19 -33.41 15.62
N LEU A 10 25.00 -32.39 15.37
CA LEU A 10 24.54 -31.00 15.32
C LEU A 10 23.23 -30.93 14.54
N PRO A 11 22.20 -30.24 15.06
CA PRO A 11 20.94 -30.08 14.33
C PRO A 11 21.25 -29.49 12.95
N PRO A 12 20.62 -29.99 11.87
CA PRO A 12 20.86 -29.45 10.55
C PRO A 12 20.58 -27.94 10.61
N GLY A 13 21.60 -27.14 10.27
CA GLY A 13 21.45 -25.69 10.16
C GLY A 13 20.24 -25.35 9.28
N PRO A 14 19.68 -24.13 9.41
CA PRO A 14 18.51 -23.74 8.64
C PRO A 14 18.78 -24.03 7.16
N LYS A 15 18.05 -24.98 6.58
CA LYS A 15 18.18 -25.34 5.17
C LYS A 15 18.05 -24.04 4.39
N GLU A 16 19.11 -23.63 3.70
CA GLU A 16 19.03 -22.52 2.76
C GLU A 16 17.85 -22.84 1.85
N ARG A 17 16.84 -21.97 1.86
CA ARG A 17 15.79 -22.03 0.86
C ARG A 17 16.50 -21.81 -0.46
N ILE A 18 16.78 -22.89 -1.17
CA ILE A 18 17.19 -22.81 -2.57
C ILE A 18 16.04 -22.07 -3.25
N ARG A 19 16.25 -20.78 -3.50
CA ARG A 19 15.38 -20.04 -4.40
C ARG A 19 15.60 -20.71 -5.74
N ILE A 20 14.71 -21.62 -6.11
CA ILE A 20 14.63 -22.08 -7.48
C ILE A 20 14.50 -20.80 -8.30
N PRO A 21 15.48 -20.46 -9.16
CA PRO A 21 15.33 -19.30 -10.02
C PRO A 21 14.03 -19.52 -10.77
N GLN A 22 13.07 -18.59 -10.67
CA GLN A 22 11.89 -18.64 -11.54
C GLN A 22 12.42 -18.78 -12.95
N GLU A 23 12.12 -19.92 -13.59
CA GLU A 23 12.57 -20.19 -14.94
C GLU A 23 12.01 -19.07 -15.81
N ALA A 24 12.89 -18.27 -16.41
CA ALA A 24 12.47 -17.14 -17.21
C ALA A 24 11.54 -17.63 -18.33
N LEU A 25 10.49 -16.86 -18.65
CA LEU A 25 9.55 -17.21 -19.72
C LEU A 25 10.31 -17.57 -21.01
N ASN A 26 9.85 -18.62 -21.68
CA ASN A 26 10.44 -19.06 -22.92
C ASN A 26 9.67 -18.41 -24.09
N PRO A 27 10.30 -17.51 -24.86
CA PRO A 27 9.62 -16.74 -25.90
C PRO A 27 9.06 -17.62 -27.04
N VAL A 28 9.55 -18.85 -27.20
CA VAL A 28 9.08 -19.79 -28.22
C VAL A 28 7.80 -20.52 -27.78
N LYS A 29 7.60 -20.72 -26.47
CA LYS A 29 6.46 -21.48 -25.92
C LYS A 29 5.34 -20.59 -25.40
N ASP A 30 5.70 -19.47 -24.77
CA ASP A 30 4.77 -18.67 -23.96
C ASP A 30 4.12 -17.51 -24.76
N GLY A 31 4.55 -17.28 -26.00
CA GLY A 31 3.93 -16.31 -26.91
C GLY A 31 4.15 -14.84 -26.54
N TYR A 32 3.60 -13.94 -27.36
CA TYR A 32 3.67 -12.50 -27.20
C TYR A 32 2.26 -11.90 -27.22
N CYS A 33 1.96 -11.04 -26.25
CA CYS A 33 0.73 -10.26 -26.12
C CYS A 33 1.06 -8.79 -26.49
N ILE A 34 0.18 -8.12 -27.24
CA ILE A 34 0.32 -6.69 -27.55
C ILE A 34 -0.61 -5.91 -26.61
N THR A 35 -0.05 -4.91 -25.95
CA THR A 35 -0.73 -3.98 -25.03
C THR A 35 -0.60 -2.56 -25.55
N ARG A 36 -1.44 -1.64 -25.10
CA ARG A 36 -1.37 -0.23 -25.50
C ARG A 36 -0.39 0.54 -24.61
N SER A 37 0.22 1.62 -25.11
CA SER A 37 1.08 2.49 -24.29
C SER A 37 0.31 3.52 -23.46
N GLU A 38 -0.87 3.99 -23.91
CA GLU A 38 -1.57 5.13 -23.33
C GLU A 38 -3.03 4.83 -22.93
N GLU A 39 -3.45 5.38 -21.78
CA GLU A 39 -4.83 5.33 -21.28
C GLU A 39 -5.79 6.13 -22.19
N ARG A 40 -7.01 5.62 -22.38
CA ARG A 40 -8.03 6.31 -23.19
C ARG A 40 -8.60 7.51 -22.41
N THR A 41 -7.98 8.68 -22.55
CA THR A 41 -8.62 9.95 -22.16
C THR A 41 -9.79 10.25 -23.10
N GLN A 42 -10.96 10.57 -22.55
CA GLN A 42 -12.22 10.75 -23.30
C GLN A 42 -12.27 12.01 -24.20
N SER A 43 -11.18 12.76 -24.34
CA SER A 43 -11.14 13.96 -25.18
C SER A 43 -10.51 13.70 -26.54
N VAL A 44 -11.39 13.68 -27.55
CA VAL A 44 -11.18 13.93 -28.98
C VAL A 44 -9.74 14.26 -29.40
N SER A 45 -9.01 13.23 -29.81
CA SER A 45 -8.27 13.20 -31.07
C SER A 45 -7.92 11.75 -31.32
N VAL A 46 -8.07 11.29 -32.56
CA VAL A 46 -7.46 10.03 -32.99
C VAL A 46 -5.95 10.28 -32.95
N SER A 47 -5.34 10.07 -31.79
CA SER A 47 -3.89 9.87 -31.70
C SER A 47 -3.59 8.70 -32.61
N THR A 48 -3.04 9.02 -33.79
CA THR A 48 -2.71 8.07 -34.85
C THR A 48 -1.37 7.38 -34.53
N GLY A 49 -0.95 7.40 -33.27
CA GLY A 49 0.25 6.77 -32.77
C GLY A 49 0.06 6.37 -31.31
N SER A 50 -0.86 5.45 -31.03
CA SER A 50 -0.75 4.70 -29.77
C SER A 50 0.36 3.68 -29.97
N ASP A 51 1.52 3.93 -29.39
CA ASP A 51 2.61 2.96 -29.38
C ASP A 51 2.11 1.66 -28.74
N TYR A 52 2.27 0.56 -29.45
CA TYR A 52 1.90 -0.74 -28.93
C TYR A 52 3.12 -1.35 -28.26
N SER A 53 2.92 -1.84 -27.04
CA SER A 53 3.98 -2.48 -26.28
C SER A 53 3.80 -3.98 -26.30
N ILE A 54 4.91 -4.65 -26.60
CA ILE A 54 4.95 -6.10 -26.64
C ILE A 54 5.26 -6.60 -25.23
N VAL A 55 4.46 -7.55 -24.76
CA VAL A 55 4.59 -8.17 -23.45
C VAL A 55 4.63 -9.69 -23.66
N HIS A 56 5.29 -10.40 -22.78
CA HIS A 56 5.23 -11.85 -22.67
C HIS A 56 4.37 -12.21 -21.47
N CYS A 57 3.31 -12.95 -21.71
CA CYS A 57 2.34 -13.29 -20.71
C CYS A 57 2.25 -14.81 -20.60
N LYS A 58 2.36 -15.38 -19.39
CA LYS A 58 2.04 -16.78 -19.12
C LYS A 58 0.65 -16.87 -18.52
N TRP A 59 -0.20 -17.66 -19.16
CA TRP A 59 -1.60 -17.82 -18.77
C TRP A 59 -1.91 -19.24 -18.36
N GLN A 60 -2.83 -19.37 -17.42
CA GLN A 60 -3.41 -20.64 -17.02
C GLN A 60 -4.93 -20.60 -17.22
N LEU A 61 -5.44 -21.55 -17.98
CA LEU A 61 -6.86 -21.72 -18.28
C LEU A 61 -7.36 -23.00 -17.62
N THR A 62 -8.37 -22.87 -16.77
CA THR A 62 -9.11 -24.00 -16.21
C THR A 62 -10.51 -24.02 -16.80
N TYR A 63 -10.88 -25.14 -17.41
CA TYR A 63 -12.17 -25.31 -18.07
C TYR A 63 -12.85 -26.62 -17.64
N GLN A 64 -14.16 -26.66 -17.84
CA GLN A 64 -14.99 -27.83 -17.61
C GLN A 64 -15.94 -28.02 -18.79
N ILE A 65 -16.22 -29.26 -19.15
CA ILE A 65 -17.28 -29.60 -20.10
C ILE A 65 -18.59 -29.61 -19.31
N ASP A 66 -19.49 -28.66 -19.61
CA ASP A 66 -20.77 -28.47 -18.92
C ASP A 66 -21.89 -29.21 -19.67
N ASP A 67 -21.93 -29.06 -20.99
CA ASP A 67 -22.89 -29.74 -21.88
C ASP A 67 -22.15 -30.72 -22.80
N PRO A 68 -22.16 -32.03 -22.50
CA PRO A 68 -21.46 -33.01 -23.30
C PRO A 68 -22.08 -33.20 -24.69
N GLU A 69 -23.40 -33.06 -24.84
CA GLU A 69 -24.06 -33.25 -26.15
C GLU A 69 -23.65 -32.18 -27.15
N ARG A 70 -23.68 -30.91 -26.72
CA ARG A 70 -23.19 -29.79 -27.53
C ARG A 70 -21.71 -29.93 -27.85
N PHE A 71 -20.93 -30.39 -26.86
CA PHE A 71 -19.51 -30.60 -27.02
C PHE A 71 -19.20 -31.62 -28.13
N PHE A 72 -19.76 -32.83 -28.07
CA PHE A 72 -19.49 -33.86 -29.09
C PHE A 72 -20.07 -33.54 -30.48
N LYS A 73 -21.11 -32.69 -30.55
CA LYS A 73 -21.72 -32.31 -31.83
C LYS A 73 -20.94 -31.22 -32.56
N ASN A 74 -20.41 -30.24 -31.82
CA ASN A 74 -19.83 -29.03 -32.39
C ASN A 74 -18.29 -28.99 -32.30
N VAL A 75 -17.68 -29.83 -31.47
CA VAL A 75 -16.22 -29.94 -31.35
C VAL A 75 -15.75 -31.22 -32.04
N TYR A 76 -14.81 -31.08 -32.97
CA TYR A 76 -14.21 -32.21 -33.66
C TYR A 76 -13.28 -32.99 -32.73
N ILE A 77 -13.45 -34.30 -32.67
CA ILE A 77 -12.61 -35.24 -31.92
C ILE A 77 -12.12 -36.29 -32.89
N GLU A 78 -10.83 -36.62 -32.84
CA GLU A 78 -10.26 -37.67 -33.68
C GLU A 78 -10.81 -39.05 -33.29
N ASP A 79 -10.93 -39.94 -34.27
CA ASP A 79 -11.33 -41.33 -34.01
C ASP A 79 -10.27 -42.06 -33.17
N VAL A 80 -10.74 -42.78 -32.14
CA VAL A 80 -9.86 -43.50 -31.23
C VAL A 80 -9.28 -44.73 -31.92
N LYS A 81 -7.96 -44.77 -32.04
CA LYS A 81 -7.24 -45.97 -32.53
C LYS A 81 -7.24 -47.06 -31.46
N PRO A 82 -7.24 -48.35 -31.84
CA PRO A 82 -7.16 -49.45 -30.89
C PRO A 82 -5.96 -49.30 -29.95
N GLY A 83 -6.20 -49.33 -28.63
CA GLY A 83 -5.17 -49.22 -27.59
C GLY A 83 -4.91 -47.82 -27.03
N GLN A 84 -5.62 -46.79 -27.48
CA GLN A 84 -5.53 -45.43 -26.90
C GLN A 84 -6.67 -45.14 -25.92
N SER A 85 -6.37 -44.37 -24.87
CA SER A 85 -7.38 -43.86 -23.95
C SER A 85 -8.22 -42.78 -24.60
N TYR A 86 -9.54 -42.84 -24.42
CA TYR A 86 -10.49 -41.82 -24.91
C TYR A 86 -10.15 -40.42 -24.36
N PHE A 87 -9.69 -40.35 -23.10
CA PHE A 87 -9.30 -39.10 -22.44
C PHE A 87 -8.09 -38.44 -23.10
N ASP A 88 -7.09 -39.23 -23.50
CA ASP A 88 -5.88 -38.71 -24.14
C ASP A 88 -6.17 -38.16 -25.54
N VAL A 89 -7.08 -38.81 -26.27
CA VAL A 89 -7.50 -38.36 -27.60
C VAL A 89 -8.27 -37.05 -27.50
N ILE A 90 -9.21 -36.95 -26.56
CA ILE A 90 -9.97 -35.72 -26.30
C ILE A 90 -9.03 -34.57 -25.92
N THR A 91 -8.16 -34.78 -24.94
CA THR A 91 -7.26 -33.71 -24.48
C THR A 91 -6.36 -33.25 -25.61
N LYS A 92 -5.85 -34.17 -26.44
CA LYS A 92 -5.03 -33.84 -27.60
C LYS A 92 -5.78 -33.07 -28.69
N SER A 93 -7.06 -33.38 -28.94
CA SER A 93 -7.85 -32.69 -29.97
C SER A 93 -8.38 -31.33 -29.50
N ILE A 94 -8.78 -31.20 -28.23
CA ILE A 94 -9.30 -29.95 -27.67
C ILE A 94 -8.19 -28.90 -27.51
N THR A 95 -7.01 -29.30 -27.03
CA THR A 95 -5.92 -28.38 -26.68
C THR A 95 -5.61 -27.35 -27.78
N PRO A 96 -5.40 -27.71 -29.06
CA PRO A 96 -5.13 -26.73 -30.11
C PRO A 96 -6.31 -25.78 -30.37
N PHE A 97 -7.55 -26.28 -30.29
CA PHE A 97 -8.75 -25.47 -30.48
C PHE A 97 -8.92 -24.45 -29.35
N LEU A 98 -8.86 -24.89 -28.10
CA LEU A 98 -8.95 -23.99 -26.95
C LEU A 98 -7.79 -23.00 -26.92
N LYS A 99 -6.57 -23.44 -27.26
CA LYS A 99 -5.41 -22.55 -27.34
C LYS A 99 -5.66 -21.43 -28.36
N ALA A 100 -6.10 -21.75 -29.58
CA ALA A 100 -6.35 -20.73 -30.60
C ALA A 100 -7.44 -19.72 -30.18
N MET A 101 -8.54 -20.21 -29.60
CA MET A 101 -9.63 -19.34 -29.11
C MET A 101 -9.18 -18.48 -27.91
N PHE A 102 -8.35 -19.05 -27.05
CA PHE A 102 -7.78 -18.37 -25.90
C PHE A 102 -6.80 -17.28 -26.33
N ASP A 103 -5.87 -17.58 -27.23
CA ASP A 103 -4.89 -16.62 -27.77
C ASP A 103 -5.62 -15.42 -28.40
N ASP A 104 -6.66 -15.67 -29.19
CA ASP A 104 -7.48 -14.62 -29.80
C ASP A 104 -8.23 -13.79 -28.74
N ALA A 105 -8.79 -14.41 -27.69
CA ALA A 105 -9.43 -13.70 -26.59
C ALA A 105 -8.44 -12.83 -25.78
N VAL A 106 -7.24 -13.35 -25.50
CA VAL A 106 -6.17 -12.64 -24.79
C VAL A 106 -5.72 -11.43 -25.59
N VAL A 107 -5.44 -11.60 -26.89
CA VAL A 107 -5.01 -10.48 -27.76
C VAL A 107 -6.11 -9.43 -27.85
N THR A 108 -7.36 -9.84 -28.04
CA THR A 108 -8.50 -8.91 -28.09
C THR A 108 -8.63 -8.11 -26.78
N ALA A 109 -8.48 -8.77 -25.62
CA ALA A 109 -8.60 -8.11 -24.32
C ALA A 109 -7.42 -7.17 -24.05
N MET A 110 -6.18 -7.63 -24.26
CA MET A 110 -4.95 -6.90 -23.94
C MET A 110 -4.78 -5.61 -24.75
N VAL A 111 -5.33 -5.54 -25.96
CA VAL A 111 -5.33 -4.30 -26.78
C VAL A 111 -6.05 -3.14 -26.09
N HIS A 112 -6.98 -3.43 -25.18
CA HIS A 112 -7.73 -2.40 -24.45
C HIS A 112 -7.03 -1.88 -23.19
N TYR A 113 -5.97 -2.54 -22.73
CA TYR A 113 -5.27 -2.20 -21.49
C TYR A 113 -3.87 -1.63 -21.75
N THR A 114 -3.43 -0.77 -20.83
CA THR A 114 -2.04 -0.30 -20.81
C THR A 114 -1.10 -1.29 -20.13
N ILE A 115 0.22 -1.16 -20.34
CA ILE A 115 1.21 -1.98 -19.61
C ILE A 115 1.07 -1.78 -18.09
N ASP A 116 0.90 -0.53 -17.65
CA ASP A 116 0.80 -0.20 -16.22
C ASP A 116 -0.46 -0.81 -15.60
N GLU A 117 -1.58 -0.78 -16.32
CA GLU A 117 -2.81 -1.49 -15.94
C GLU A 117 -2.62 -3.01 -15.98
N ALA A 118 -1.90 -3.55 -16.97
CA ALA A 118 -1.60 -4.97 -17.06
C ALA A 118 -0.74 -5.48 -15.91
N LEU A 119 0.18 -4.65 -15.41
CA LEU A 119 1.01 -4.95 -14.27
C LEU A 119 0.26 -4.77 -12.94
N SER A 120 -0.62 -3.75 -12.86
CA SER A 120 -1.31 -3.39 -11.61
C SER A 120 -2.59 -4.18 -11.37
N SER A 121 -3.26 -4.66 -12.42
CA SER A 121 -4.58 -5.26 -12.34
C SER A 121 -4.56 -6.77 -12.60
N GLN A 122 -4.10 -7.52 -11.61
CA GLN A 122 -4.06 -8.99 -11.66
C GLN A 122 -5.45 -9.64 -11.78
N ASP A 123 -6.52 -8.98 -11.33
CA ASP A 123 -7.86 -9.56 -11.34
C ASP A 123 -8.70 -9.12 -12.55
N THR A 124 -8.55 -7.88 -13.02
CA THR A 124 -9.49 -7.31 -13.99
C THR A 124 -9.31 -7.89 -15.39
N ILE A 125 -8.07 -8.13 -15.80
CA ILE A 125 -7.75 -8.62 -17.14
C ILE A 125 -8.12 -10.09 -17.29
N PRO A 126 -7.77 -11.00 -16.36
CA PRO A 126 -8.21 -12.39 -16.47
C PRO A 126 -9.72 -12.52 -16.47
N ASP A 127 -10.44 -11.68 -15.71
CA ASP A 127 -11.90 -11.68 -15.72
C ASP A 127 -12.49 -11.20 -17.06
N HIS A 128 -11.87 -10.20 -17.68
CA HIS A 128 -12.27 -9.75 -19.01
C HIS A 128 -12.00 -10.83 -20.07
N VAL A 129 -10.81 -11.44 -20.05
CA VAL A 129 -10.45 -12.56 -20.93
C VAL A 129 -11.42 -13.74 -20.74
N ARG A 130 -11.75 -14.09 -19.49
CA ARG A 130 -12.71 -15.14 -19.16
C ARG A 130 -14.08 -14.87 -19.78
N LYS A 131 -14.60 -13.65 -19.65
CA LYS A 131 -15.89 -13.25 -20.24
C LYS A 131 -15.86 -13.33 -21.76
N LEU A 132 -14.83 -12.77 -22.40
CA LEU A 132 -14.65 -12.82 -23.86
C LEU A 132 -14.54 -14.26 -24.38
N LEU A 133 -13.75 -15.10 -23.71
CA LEU A 133 -13.58 -16.50 -24.07
C LEU A 133 -14.89 -17.27 -23.94
N GLN A 134 -15.62 -17.08 -22.83
CA GLN A 134 -16.92 -17.72 -22.62
C GLN A 134 -17.92 -17.28 -23.71
N GLU A 135 -17.93 -16.00 -24.08
CA GLU A 135 -18.79 -15.49 -25.16
C GLU A 135 -18.46 -16.16 -26.51
N LYS A 136 -17.18 -16.27 -26.86
CA LYS A 136 -16.73 -16.93 -28.10
C LYS A 136 -17.10 -18.42 -28.11
N LEU A 137 -16.84 -19.15 -27.02
CA LEU A 137 -17.21 -20.56 -26.88
C LEU A 137 -18.73 -20.78 -26.94
N SER A 138 -19.51 -19.85 -26.37
CA SER A 138 -20.98 -19.91 -26.41
C SER A 138 -21.53 -19.66 -27.80
N LYS A 139 -20.90 -18.78 -28.61
CA LYS A 139 -21.29 -18.52 -30.01
C LYS A 139 -21.13 -19.75 -30.91
N ILE A 140 -20.10 -20.55 -30.68
CA ILE A 140 -19.85 -21.80 -31.42
C ILE A 140 -20.71 -22.94 -30.85
N GLY A 141 -21.30 -22.74 -29.67
CA GLY A 141 -22.06 -23.77 -28.98
C GLY A 141 -21.17 -24.94 -28.55
N SER A 142 -19.94 -24.67 -28.11
CA SER A 142 -18.95 -25.73 -27.80
C SER A 142 -19.30 -26.58 -26.57
N GLY A 143 -20.23 -26.16 -25.72
CA GLY A 143 -20.56 -26.85 -24.47
C GLY A 143 -19.47 -26.75 -23.39
N ILE A 144 -18.41 -25.98 -23.63
CA ILE A 144 -17.30 -25.75 -22.69
C ILE A 144 -17.60 -24.53 -21.83
N LYS A 145 -17.41 -24.69 -20.52
CA LYS A 145 -17.50 -23.63 -19.52
C LYS A 145 -16.12 -23.29 -18.98
N VAL A 146 -15.79 -22.00 -19.02
CA VAL A 146 -14.54 -21.47 -18.47
C VAL A 146 -14.70 -21.28 -16.96
N VAL A 147 -13.89 -21.99 -16.17
CA VAL A 147 -13.95 -21.94 -14.70
C VAL A 147 -13.12 -20.77 -14.21
N SER A 148 -11.83 -20.75 -14.54
CA SER A 148 -10.92 -19.67 -14.18
C SER A 148 -9.90 -19.42 -15.28
N VAL A 149 -9.50 -18.15 -15.38
CA VAL A 149 -8.37 -17.70 -16.17
C VAL A 149 -7.47 -16.97 -15.19
N GLU A 150 -6.19 -17.29 -15.20
CA GLU A 150 -5.19 -16.68 -14.33
C GLU A 150 -4.01 -16.21 -15.19
N LEU A 151 -3.52 -15.00 -14.90
CA LEU A 151 -2.30 -14.46 -15.47
C LEU A 151 -1.16 -14.74 -14.48
N THR A 152 -0.33 -15.74 -14.79
CA THR A 152 0.72 -16.21 -13.88
C THR A 152 1.91 -15.27 -13.86
N ASP A 153 2.44 -14.93 -15.03
CA ASP A 153 3.64 -14.10 -15.15
C ASP A 153 3.51 -13.16 -16.35
N THR A 154 4.02 -11.95 -16.19
CA THR A 154 4.04 -10.92 -17.24
C THR A 154 5.43 -10.30 -17.29
N ILE A 155 6.16 -10.47 -18.39
CA ILE A 155 7.53 -10.00 -18.56
C ILE A 155 7.68 -9.29 -19.91
N TRP A 156 8.43 -8.21 -19.97
CA TRP A 156 8.75 -7.51 -21.22
C TRP A 156 9.89 -8.19 -22.00
N PRO A 157 10.01 -7.97 -23.32
CA PRO A 157 11.09 -8.54 -24.12
C PRO A 157 12.47 -8.19 -23.55
N ARG A 158 13.41 -9.16 -23.58
CA ARG A 158 14.76 -8.98 -23.02
C ARG A 158 15.51 -7.77 -23.59
N GLN A 159 15.22 -7.40 -24.85
CA GLN A 159 15.89 -6.31 -25.57
C GLN A 159 15.61 -4.92 -24.99
N VAL A 160 14.44 -4.73 -24.36
CA VAL A 160 13.98 -3.43 -23.83
C VAL A 160 13.90 -3.40 -22.30
N ASN A 161 14.25 -4.51 -21.65
CA ASN A 161 14.14 -4.69 -20.21
C ASN A 161 14.85 -3.58 -19.40
N GLU A 162 16.12 -3.30 -19.71
CA GLU A 162 16.91 -2.32 -18.97
C GLU A 162 16.33 -0.90 -19.08
N ALA A 163 15.86 -0.52 -20.27
CA ALA A 163 15.27 0.79 -20.52
C ALA A 163 13.96 0.98 -19.74
N PHE A 164 13.06 -0.03 -19.75
CA PHE A 164 11.82 0.02 -18.98
C PHE A 164 12.08 0.02 -17.46
N LEU A 165 13.03 -0.78 -16.99
CA LEU A 165 13.42 -0.75 -15.58
C LEU A 165 13.94 0.63 -15.16
N ALA A 166 14.73 1.28 -16.03
CA ALA A 166 15.23 2.63 -15.78
C ALA A 166 14.09 3.67 -15.74
N THR A 167 13.13 3.61 -16.66
CA THR A 167 11.98 4.55 -16.67
C THR A 167 11.06 4.31 -15.48
N HIS A 168 10.76 3.07 -15.12
CA HIS A 168 9.97 2.76 -13.92
C HIS A 168 10.67 3.23 -12.66
N LYS A 169 11.98 2.98 -12.53
CA LYS A 169 12.76 3.45 -11.40
C LYS A 169 12.74 4.98 -11.30
N ALA A 170 12.95 5.67 -12.42
CA ALA A 170 12.87 7.14 -12.47
C ALA A 170 11.47 7.67 -12.12
N SER A 171 10.41 6.99 -12.56
CA SER A 171 9.02 7.34 -12.20
C SER A 171 8.76 7.15 -10.70
N GLN A 172 9.23 6.04 -10.12
CA GLN A 172 9.14 5.79 -8.68
C GLN A 172 9.94 6.81 -7.87
N GLU A 173 11.16 7.13 -8.30
CA GLU A 173 12.00 8.16 -7.67
C GLU A 173 11.34 9.54 -7.73
N ARG A 174 10.76 9.92 -8.88
CA ARG A 174 9.97 11.14 -9.01
C ARG A 174 8.79 11.15 -8.05
N GLN A 175 8.01 10.07 -8.00
CA GLN A 175 6.83 9.99 -7.13
C GLN A 175 7.23 10.08 -5.66
N LYS A 176 8.33 9.43 -5.27
CA LYS A 176 8.92 9.52 -3.94
C LYS A 176 9.34 10.96 -3.61
N ALA A 177 10.08 11.62 -4.50
CA ALA A 177 10.51 13.00 -4.31
C ALA A 177 9.33 13.97 -4.14
N VAL A 178 8.25 13.80 -4.94
CA VAL A 178 7.02 14.58 -4.80
C VAL A 178 6.34 14.31 -3.46
N SER A 179 6.28 13.05 -3.03
CA SER A 179 5.70 12.68 -1.74
C SER A 179 6.49 13.28 -0.58
N GLU A 180 7.83 13.20 -0.62
CA GLU A 180 8.71 13.78 0.39
C GLU A 180 8.56 15.30 0.47
N ALA A 181 8.51 15.98 -0.68
CA ALA A 181 8.27 17.43 -0.73
C ALA A 181 6.93 17.83 -0.12
N ARG A 182 5.86 17.06 -0.39
CA ARG A 182 4.54 17.28 0.21
C ARG A 182 4.56 17.07 1.73
N THR A 183 5.20 15.99 2.20
CA THR A 183 5.36 15.72 3.63
C THR A 183 6.15 16.82 4.32
N TYR A 184 7.24 17.29 3.71
CA TYR A 184 8.03 18.40 4.24
C TYR A 184 7.22 19.70 4.34
N ALA A 185 6.46 20.04 3.29
CA ALA A 185 5.55 21.19 3.31
C ALA A 185 4.46 21.06 4.39
N GLY A 186 3.89 19.86 4.57
CA GLY A 186 2.90 19.59 5.61
C GLY A 186 3.48 19.72 7.02
N ASN A 187 4.68 19.19 7.25
CA ASN A 187 5.36 19.25 8.54
C ASN A 187 5.73 20.68 8.93
N THR A 188 6.32 21.44 8.00
CA THR A 188 6.69 22.84 8.23
C THR A 188 5.48 23.72 8.53
N LEU A 189 4.37 23.51 7.81
CA LEU A 189 3.11 24.21 8.09
C LEU A 189 2.56 23.86 9.48
N SER A 190 2.58 22.57 9.84
CA SER A 190 2.07 22.10 11.14
C SER A 190 2.92 22.61 12.30
N GLU A 191 4.24 22.64 12.14
CA GLU A 191 5.18 23.18 13.13
C GLU A 191 4.96 24.68 13.33
N ALA A 192 4.88 25.45 12.25
CA ALA A 192 4.61 26.89 12.32
C ALA A 192 3.24 27.19 12.98
N ALA A 193 2.21 26.42 12.64
CA ALA A 193 0.89 26.53 13.25
C ALA A 193 0.92 26.18 14.75
N GLY A 194 1.67 25.14 15.14
CA GLY A 194 1.88 24.72 16.52
C GLY A 194 2.54 25.82 17.36
N LEU A 195 3.65 26.40 16.87
CA LEU A 195 4.35 27.50 17.56
C LEU A 195 3.46 28.73 17.72
N SER A 196 2.66 29.06 16.71
CA SER A 196 1.70 30.17 16.77
C SER A 196 0.61 29.91 17.83
N ALA A 197 0.03 28.71 17.82
CA ALA A 197 -1.00 28.31 18.78
C ALA A 197 -0.45 28.30 20.22
N GLU A 198 0.77 27.80 20.41
CA GLU A 198 1.47 27.82 21.70
C GLU A 198 1.65 29.24 22.21
N LYS A 199 2.16 30.16 21.38
CA LYS A 199 2.37 31.56 21.76
C LYS A 199 1.05 32.25 22.15
N ILE A 200 -0.03 31.99 21.42
CA ILE A 200 -1.37 32.50 21.75
C ILE A 200 -1.86 31.91 23.07
N ALA A 201 -1.67 30.60 23.29
CA ALA A 201 -2.06 29.94 24.53
C ALA A 201 -1.28 30.50 25.74
N GLN A 202 0.03 30.70 25.61
CA GLN A 202 0.86 31.33 26.64
C GLN A 202 0.40 32.77 26.94
N ALA A 203 0.11 33.57 25.92
CA ALA A 203 -0.40 34.93 26.10
C ALA A 203 -1.76 34.95 26.80
N ARG A 204 -2.67 34.03 26.44
CA ARG A 204 -3.97 33.87 27.13
C ARG A 204 -3.79 33.44 28.58
N ALA A 205 -2.91 32.47 28.85
CA ALA A 205 -2.61 32.00 30.19
C ALA A 205 -2.02 33.13 31.06
N TYR A 206 -1.08 33.92 30.51
CA TYR A 206 -0.52 35.09 31.20
C TYR A 206 -1.60 36.14 31.50
N ARG A 207 -2.45 36.49 30.53
CA ARG A 207 -3.56 37.42 30.74
C ARG A 207 -4.49 36.94 31.86
N THR A 208 -4.89 35.68 31.82
CA THR A 208 -5.74 35.09 32.85
C THR A 208 -5.05 35.13 34.21
N LYS A 209 -3.77 34.76 34.28
CA LYS A 209 -2.98 34.84 35.52
C LYS A 209 -2.99 36.27 36.10
N VAL A 210 -2.67 37.28 35.30
CA VAL A 210 -2.63 38.68 35.74
C VAL A 210 -4.01 39.15 36.25
N VAL A 211 -5.08 38.84 35.51
CA VAL A 211 -6.44 39.24 35.89
C VAL A 211 -6.89 38.55 37.17
N GLU A 212 -6.67 37.24 37.29
CA GLU A 212 -7.09 36.48 38.46
C GLU A 212 -6.24 36.82 39.70
N THR A 213 -4.94 37.08 39.56
CA THR A 213 -4.12 37.59 40.66
C THR A 213 -4.61 38.96 41.13
N ALA A 214 -4.87 39.90 40.21
CA ALA A 214 -5.39 41.22 40.57
C ALA A 214 -6.77 41.16 41.27
N LYS A 215 -7.65 40.25 40.82
CA LYS A 215 -8.94 40.00 41.48
C LYS A 215 -8.75 39.41 42.88
N ALA A 216 -7.89 38.40 43.02
CA ALA A 216 -7.60 37.76 44.30
C ALA A 216 -7.03 38.78 45.31
N ASP A 217 -6.11 39.63 44.87
CA ASP A 217 -5.54 40.71 45.69
C ASP A 217 -6.62 41.73 46.10
N ALA A 218 -7.48 42.14 45.16
CA ALA A 218 -8.59 43.04 45.46
C ALA A 218 -9.57 42.44 46.48
N GLU A 219 -9.95 41.16 46.32
CA GLU A 219 -10.80 40.45 47.27
C GLU A 219 -10.14 40.31 48.65
N TYR A 220 -8.84 40.01 48.68
CA TYR A 220 -8.05 39.94 49.92
C TYR A 220 -8.07 41.29 50.65
N LEU A 221 -7.79 42.39 49.94
CA LEU A 221 -7.81 43.73 50.51
C LEU A 221 -9.21 44.16 50.97
N GLN A 222 -10.26 43.81 50.22
CA GLN A 222 -11.65 44.07 50.62
C GLN A 222 -12.02 43.37 51.93
N LYS A 223 -11.59 42.12 52.10
CA LYS A 223 -11.80 41.35 53.35
C LYS A 223 -11.03 41.96 54.52
N LEU A 224 -9.86 42.54 54.27
CA LEU A 224 -9.00 43.13 55.30
C LEU A 224 -9.43 44.55 55.73
N LEU A 225 -10.00 45.34 54.81
CA LEU A 225 -10.44 46.72 55.03
C LEU A 225 -11.28 46.94 56.32
N PRO A 226 -12.30 46.13 56.66
CA PRO A 226 -13.08 46.34 57.88
C PRO A 226 -12.27 46.12 59.16
N GLU A 227 -11.30 45.20 59.16
CA GLU A 227 -10.42 44.98 60.30
C GLU A 227 -9.41 46.11 60.46
N TYR A 228 -8.84 46.57 59.34
CA TYR A 228 -7.92 47.71 59.31
C TYR A 228 -8.57 48.99 59.84
N ARG A 229 -9.83 49.27 59.46
CA ARG A 229 -10.59 50.43 59.97
C ARG A 229 -10.82 50.39 61.49
N LYS A 230 -10.89 49.19 62.09
CA LYS A 230 -11.08 49.02 63.54
C LYS A 230 -9.75 49.10 64.30
N ARG A 231 -8.68 48.51 63.77
CA ARG A 231 -7.38 48.34 64.45
C ARG A 231 -6.22 48.44 63.44
N PRO A 232 -5.79 49.65 63.06
CA PRO A 232 -4.82 49.83 61.99
C PRO A 232 -3.42 49.30 62.34
N GLU A 233 -2.92 49.58 63.55
CA GLU A 233 -1.54 49.22 63.96
C GLU A 233 -1.30 47.70 63.97
N LEU A 234 -2.24 46.92 64.51
CA LEU A 234 -2.12 45.46 64.60
C LEU A 234 -2.19 44.77 63.23
N VAL A 235 -2.99 45.32 62.30
CA VAL A 235 -3.10 44.76 60.95
C VAL A 235 -1.81 44.99 60.16
N VAL A 236 -1.20 46.18 60.24
CA VAL A 236 0.08 46.45 59.58
C VAL A 236 1.19 45.56 60.12
N GLN A 237 1.26 45.40 61.45
CA GLN A 237 2.26 44.52 62.08
C GLN A 237 2.10 43.07 61.63
N LYS A 238 0.85 42.58 61.50
CA LYS A 238 0.57 41.23 61.01
C LYS A 238 0.99 41.05 59.55
N ILE A 239 0.63 41.97 58.65
CA ILE A 239 1.05 41.90 57.24
C ILE A 239 2.58 41.87 57.13
N TYR A 240 3.26 42.69 57.91
CA TYR A 240 4.73 42.75 57.93
C TYR A 240 5.34 41.43 58.41
N LEU A 241 4.83 40.87 59.51
CA LEU A 241 5.26 39.56 60.01
C LEU A 241 5.01 38.45 59.00
N ASP A 242 3.81 38.40 58.41
CA ASP A 242 3.44 37.40 57.39
C ASP A 242 4.36 37.51 56.15
N ALA A 243 4.64 38.73 55.68
CA ALA A 243 5.54 38.97 54.55
C ALA A 243 6.99 38.52 54.86
N ILE A 244 7.48 38.84 56.06
CA ILE A 244 8.81 38.42 56.51
C ILE A 244 8.88 36.91 56.67
N THR A 245 7.87 36.28 57.25
CA THR A 245 7.80 34.82 57.36
C THR A 245 7.78 34.16 55.98
N HIS A 246 7.02 34.72 55.02
CA HIS A 246 6.99 34.20 53.66
C HIS A 246 8.34 34.30 52.96
N ILE A 247 9.02 35.46 53.06
CA ILE A 247 10.37 35.64 52.51
C ILE A 247 11.35 34.67 53.18
N PHE A 248 11.34 34.57 54.51
CA PHE A 248 12.24 33.66 55.23
C PHE A 248 12.01 32.18 54.91
N ASN A 249 10.81 31.77 54.50
CA ASN A 249 10.51 30.40 54.10
C ASN A 249 10.96 30.07 52.67
N ASN A 250 11.10 31.08 51.80
CA ASN A 250 11.47 30.91 50.39
C ASN A 250 12.96 31.17 50.11
N VAL A 251 13.77 31.43 51.13
CA VAL A 251 15.21 31.68 50.98
C VAL A 251 15.98 30.45 51.47
N ASP A 252 16.88 29.94 50.62
CA ASP A 252 17.62 28.70 50.88
C ASP A 252 18.72 28.84 51.94
N GLU A 253 19.28 30.04 52.16
CA GLU A 253 20.40 30.27 53.07
C GLU A 253 20.10 31.42 54.06
N LYS A 254 20.11 31.13 55.36
CA LYS A 254 19.72 32.07 56.42
C LYS A 254 20.88 32.35 57.36
N MET A 255 21.45 33.55 57.29
CA MET A 255 22.46 34.03 58.25
C MET A 255 21.81 35.00 59.26
N ILE A 256 21.94 34.69 60.55
CA ILE A 256 21.47 35.54 61.65
C ILE A 256 22.70 36.12 62.34
N ILE A 257 22.89 37.44 62.22
CA ILE A 257 23.99 38.16 62.87
C ILE A 257 23.43 38.78 64.16
N GLN A 258 23.97 38.40 65.32
CA GLN A 258 23.59 39.03 66.58
C GLN A 258 24.26 40.41 66.70
N PRO A 259 23.51 41.48 67.02
CA PRO A 259 24.10 42.80 67.24
C PRO A 259 24.93 42.79 68.53
N THR A 260 26.10 43.45 68.47
CA THR A 260 27.04 43.64 69.58
C THR A 260 26.56 44.72 70.54
#